data_AF-A0A2E6D432-F1
#
_entry.id   AF-A0A2E6D432-F1
#
_cell.length_a   1.000
_cell.length_b   1.000
_cell.length_c   1.000
_cell.angle_alpha   90.00
_cell.angle_beta   90.00
_cell.angle_gamma   90.00
#
_symmetry.space_group_name_H-M   'P 1'
#
loop_
_entity.id
_entity.type
_entity.pdbx_description
1 polymer ?
#
loop_
_entity_poly.entity_id
_entity_poly.type
_entity_poly.pdbx_seq_one_letter_code
_entity_poly.pdbx_strand_id
1 'polypeptide(L)'
;MRKKGSKAAPSKASTQRNSAERPANSAARDKAVVAAMEDIERSYGKGSIMRLGASGGLIAEIEGIQTGSINLDLALGGKGLPKGRVVEIYGPESSGKTTLALHVAAAAQREGGICAFVDAEHALDPGYARKLGVRLDDLLVSQPDTGEQGLEITETLVRSNAVDVVIIDSVAALVPRAEIEGEMGDSFVGLHARLMSQGMRKLTGAIARSKCLVIFINQIREKIGVMFGSPETTTGGRALKFYSSVRLDIRRIGQLKDGDLVVGNRTKVTVVKNKIAPPFRKVEFDILFNRGISKEGELVDLGQQAGIVVKSGTWYSMKHPTDGEIRLGQGMERTRQFLIDNPDIAKVVEDAVRAELMPKSAEPEMPESAPGEGDSGGKAPATVKGPAKAETASQPPREADSKAAAGA
;
A
#
# COMPACT_ATOMS: atom_id res chain seq x y z
N MET A 1 41.95 -27.25 -53.41
CA MET A 1 43.19 -27.48 -52.63
C MET A 1 43.31 -26.42 -51.53
N ARG A 2 43.44 -26.87 -50.27
CA ARG A 2 44.19 -26.32 -49.10
C ARG A 2 44.20 -24.78 -48.84
N LYS A 3 43.60 -24.32 -47.71
CA LYS A 3 44.23 -23.96 -46.38
C LYS A 3 45.11 -22.69 -46.47
N LYS A 4 45.06 -21.62 -45.65
CA LYS A 4 44.80 -21.28 -44.22
C LYS A 4 44.44 -19.76 -44.19
N GLY A 5 43.73 -19.12 -43.26
CA GLY A 5 43.66 -19.23 -41.80
C GLY A 5 44.23 -17.95 -41.16
N SER A 6 43.39 -17.08 -40.59
CA SER A 6 43.79 -16.09 -39.57
C SER A 6 42.56 -15.75 -38.71
N LYS A 7 42.66 -16.06 -37.42
CA LYS A 7 41.66 -15.82 -36.37
C LYS A 7 41.80 -14.38 -35.86
N ALA A 8 40.69 -13.66 -35.73
CA ALA A 8 40.61 -12.49 -34.84
C ALA A 8 39.59 -12.82 -33.73
N ALA A 9 40.07 -12.89 -32.49
CA ALA A 9 39.26 -12.99 -31.28
C ALA A 9 38.82 -11.59 -30.84
N PRO A 10 37.63 -11.42 -30.24
CA PRO A 10 37.19 -10.11 -29.74
C PRO A 10 37.90 -9.78 -28.42
N SER A 11 38.35 -8.53 -28.31
CA SER A 11 39.03 -7.98 -27.14
C SER A 11 38.07 -7.87 -25.95
N LYS A 12 38.49 -8.43 -24.81
CA LYS A 12 37.91 -8.14 -23.50
C LYS A 12 38.30 -6.73 -23.09
N ALA A 13 37.45 -5.74 -23.34
CA ALA A 13 37.54 -4.45 -22.68
C ALA A 13 36.88 -4.58 -21.29
N SER A 14 37.73 -4.67 -20.27
CA SER A 14 37.36 -4.53 -18.87
C SER A 14 36.85 -3.12 -18.60
N THR A 15 35.54 -2.98 -18.39
CA THR A 15 34.93 -1.74 -17.91
C THR A 15 35.33 -1.52 -16.45
N GLN A 16 36.43 -0.80 -16.24
CA GLN A 16 36.75 -0.19 -14.95
C GLN A 16 35.60 0.74 -14.55
N ARG A 17 35.00 0.46 -13.39
CA ARG A 17 34.05 1.38 -12.74
C ARG A 17 34.84 2.61 -12.30
N ASN A 18 34.64 3.73 -13.00
CA ASN A 18 35.06 5.05 -12.52
C ASN A 18 34.35 5.35 -11.20
N SER A 19 35.05 5.14 -10.09
CA SER A 19 34.75 5.84 -8.85
C SER A 19 35.23 7.29 -9.04
N ALA A 20 34.29 8.22 -9.11
CA ALA A 20 34.62 9.64 -9.24
C ALA A 20 35.39 10.10 -7.99
N GLU A 21 36.68 10.39 -8.15
CA GLU A 21 37.53 10.99 -7.13
C GLU A 21 36.92 12.32 -6.66
N ARG A 22 36.68 12.46 -5.35
CA ARG A 22 36.23 13.72 -4.75
C ARG A 22 37.39 14.73 -4.77
N PRO A 23 37.21 15.96 -5.27
CA PRO A 23 38.30 16.94 -5.37
C PRO A 23 38.83 17.39 -4.00
N ALA A 24 40.12 17.74 -3.95
CA ALA A 24 40.97 18.01 -2.79
C ALA A 24 40.57 19.19 -1.86
N ASN A 25 39.36 19.74 -2.00
CA ASN A 25 38.80 20.76 -1.09
C ASN A 25 37.54 20.26 -0.36
N SER A 26 37.51 18.96 -0.05
CA SER A 26 36.37 18.27 0.56
C SER A 26 36.04 18.81 1.96
N ALA A 27 37.04 19.09 2.79
CA ALA A 27 36.85 19.50 4.18
C ALA A 27 36.19 20.90 4.32
N ALA A 28 36.58 21.88 3.50
CA ALA A 28 35.96 23.21 3.53
C ALA A 28 34.54 23.18 2.97
N ARG A 29 34.30 22.37 1.93
CA ARG A 29 32.96 22.14 1.37
C ARG A 29 32.07 21.41 2.37
N ASP A 30 32.57 20.38 3.05
CA ASP A 30 31.80 19.64 4.04
C ASP A 30 31.44 20.52 5.24
N LYS A 31 32.35 21.38 5.72
CA LYS A 31 32.04 22.38 6.76
C LYS A 31 30.97 23.37 6.31
N ALA A 32 31.08 23.91 5.10
CA ALA A 32 30.08 24.83 4.55
C ALA A 32 28.70 24.15 4.38
N VAL A 33 28.68 22.88 3.98
CA VAL A 33 27.46 22.08 3.88
C VAL A 33 26.84 21.84 5.25
N VAL A 34 27.63 21.52 6.27
CA VAL A 34 27.12 21.32 7.64
C VAL A 34 26.54 22.61 8.21
N ALA A 35 27.25 23.74 8.06
CA ALA A 35 26.75 25.04 8.51
C ALA A 35 25.43 25.42 7.81
N ALA A 36 25.36 25.23 6.48
CA ALA A 36 24.13 25.46 5.74
C ALA A 36 22.98 24.53 6.19
N MET A 37 23.28 23.26 6.51
CA MET A 37 22.30 22.33 7.05
C MET A 37 21.78 22.79 8.42
N GLU A 38 22.65 23.24 9.32
CA GLU A 38 22.28 23.76 10.64
C GLU A 38 21.44 25.05 10.54
N ASP A 39 21.77 25.93 9.60
CA ASP A 39 20.99 27.14 9.34
C ASP A 39 19.59 26.81 8.80
N ILE A 40 19.49 25.82 7.92
CA ILE A 40 18.21 25.32 7.40
C ILE A 40 17.39 24.67 8.53
N GLU A 41 17.98 23.81 9.36
CA GLU A 41 17.26 23.20 10.49
C GLU A 41 16.79 24.22 11.52
N ARG A 42 17.57 25.27 11.77
CA ARG A 42 17.18 26.37 12.66
C ARG A 42 16.03 27.19 12.10
N SER A 43 16.02 27.40 10.78
CA SER A 43 15.01 28.23 10.09
C SER A 43 13.71 27.48 9.81
N TYR A 44 13.78 26.17 9.56
CA TYR A 44 12.65 25.36 9.06
C TYR A 44 12.32 24.14 9.94
N GLY A 45 13.00 23.98 11.08
CA GLY A 45 12.78 22.90 12.04
C GLY A 45 13.66 21.66 11.81
N LYS A 46 13.78 20.83 12.85
CA LYS A 46 14.54 19.57 12.80
C LYS A 46 14.03 18.66 11.69
N GLY A 47 14.93 18.09 10.90
CA GLY A 47 14.60 17.18 9.80
C GLY A 47 14.13 17.85 8.51
N SER A 48 14.21 19.18 8.40
CA SER A 48 13.96 19.93 7.17
C SER A 48 15.02 19.68 6.08
N ILE A 49 16.24 19.29 6.47
CA ILE A 49 17.30 18.82 5.58
C ILE A 49 18.10 17.72 6.26
N MET A 50 18.45 16.66 5.53
CA MET A 50 19.30 15.59 6.05
C MET A 50 20.03 14.86 4.92
N ARG A 51 21.14 14.19 5.26
CA ARG A 51 21.87 13.35 4.30
C ARG A 51 21.14 12.01 4.15
N LEU A 52 20.70 11.69 2.93
CA LEU A 52 19.86 10.51 2.63
C LEU A 52 20.44 9.18 3.12
N GLY A 53 21.76 9.01 3.11
CA GLY A 53 22.45 7.79 3.55
C GLY A 53 22.96 7.78 4.99
N ALA A 54 22.94 8.91 5.70
CA ALA A 54 23.44 9.01 7.08
C ALA A 54 22.32 8.88 8.12
N SER A 55 21.06 9.10 7.70
CA SER A 55 19.89 8.94 8.54
C SER A 55 19.18 7.65 8.14
N GLY A 56 19.25 6.63 9.00
CA GLY A 56 18.38 5.44 8.91
C GLY A 56 16.87 5.75 8.91
N GLY A 57 16.48 7.02 9.10
CA GLY A 57 15.09 7.49 9.12
C GLY A 57 14.46 7.88 7.78
N LEU A 58 15.23 8.14 6.70
CA LEU A 58 14.65 8.44 5.36
C LEU A 58 14.72 7.26 4.38
N ILE A 59 15.56 6.27 4.66
CA ILE A 59 15.42 4.92 4.11
C ILE A 59 14.48 4.10 5.02
N ALA A 60 13.50 4.77 5.65
CA ALA A 60 12.40 4.05 6.25
C ALA A 60 11.67 3.35 5.10
N GLU A 61 11.58 2.03 5.17
CA GLU A 61 10.79 1.26 4.23
C GLU A 61 9.39 1.87 4.14
N ILE A 62 8.91 2.12 2.93
CA ILE A 62 7.55 2.61 2.74
C ILE A 62 6.61 1.50 3.19
N GLU A 63 6.00 1.70 4.36
CA GLU A 63 4.92 0.86 4.87
C GLU A 63 3.75 0.89 3.88
N GLY A 64 3.06 -0.24 3.72
CA GLY A 64 1.91 -0.34 2.85
C GLY A 64 0.73 -1.01 3.52
N ILE A 65 -0.45 -0.78 2.95
CA ILE A 65 -1.73 -1.35 3.38
C ILE A 65 -2.14 -2.40 2.34
N GLN A 66 -2.45 -3.61 2.80
CA GLN A 66 -2.84 -4.71 1.91
C GLN A 66 -4.07 -4.33 1.08
N THR A 67 -4.08 -4.71 -0.19
CA THR A 67 -5.19 -4.39 -1.11
C THR A 67 -6.39 -5.32 -0.99
N GLY A 68 -6.22 -6.43 -0.26
CA GLY A 68 -7.17 -7.54 -0.27
C GLY A 68 -6.97 -8.52 -1.43
N SER A 69 -6.08 -8.20 -2.39
CA SER A 69 -5.61 -9.10 -3.44
C SER A 69 -4.13 -9.42 -3.24
N ILE A 70 -3.80 -10.71 -3.07
CA ILE A 70 -2.40 -11.14 -2.89
C ILE A 70 -1.60 -10.85 -4.16
N ASN A 71 -2.20 -11.09 -5.34
CA ASN A 71 -1.55 -10.82 -6.61
C ASN A 71 -1.20 -9.33 -6.74
N LEU A 72 -2.16 -8.45 -6.41
CA LEU A 72 -1.94 -7.02 -6.51
C LEU A 72 -0.88 -6.55 -5.50
N ASP A 73 -0.88 -7.07 -4.28
CA ASP A 73 0.14 -6.77 -3.29
C ASP A 73 1.55 -7.19 -3.77
N LEU A 74 1.69 -8.38 -4.37
CA LEU A 74 2.92 -8.84 -5.01
C LEU A 74 3.34 -7.94 -6.19
N ALA A 75 2.38 -7.51 -7.02
CA ALA A 75 2.64 -6.56 -8.11
C ALA A 75 3.09 -5.18 -7.61
N LEU A 76 2.73 -4.83 -6.38
CA LEU A 76 3.15 -3.61 -5.70
C LEU A 76 4.43 -3.77 -4.87
N GLY A 77 5.15 -4.87 -5.03
CA GLY A 77 6.42 -5.14 -4.33
C GLY A 77 6.25 -5.85 -2.98
N GLY A 78 5.10 -6.47 -2.75
CA GLY A 78 4.78 -7.28 -1.57
C GLY A 78 4.18 -6.50 -0.39
N LYS A 79 4.10 -5.16 -0.48
CA LYS A 79 3.70 -4.30 0.65
C LYS A 79 2.28 -3.74 0.53
N GLY A 80 1.62 -3.90 -0.63
CA GLY A 80 0.33 -3.28 -0.91
C GLY A 80 0.44 -1.79 -1.25
N LEU A 81 -0.58 -1.00 -0.90
CA LEU A 81 -0.64 0.43 -1.22
C LEU A 81 0.17 1.27 -0.23
N PRO A 82 1.02 2.18 -0.70
CA PRO A 82 1.95 2.94 0.14
C PRO A 82 1.26 3.93 1.09
N LYS A 83 1.52 3.83 2.39
CA LYS A 83 1.11 4.84 3.37
C LYS A 83 1.77 6.20 3.07
N GLY A 84 1.08 7.29 3.42
CA GLY A 84 1.57 8.65 3.22
C GLY A 84 1.68 9.07 1.76
N ARG A 85 0.90 8.46 0.86
CA ARG A 85 0.93 8.74 -0.58
C ARG A 85 -0.47 8.82 -1.18
N VAL A 86 -0.53 9.43 -2.36
CA VAL A 86 -1.72 9.47 -3.21
C VAL A 86 -1.73 8.25 -4.13
N VAL A 87 -2.88 7.59 -4.24
CA VAL A 87 -3.16 6.49 -5.16
C VAL A 87 -4.36 6.87 -6.02
N GLU A 88 -4.30 6.59 -7.33
CA GLU A 88 -5.46 6.72 -8.22
C GLU A 88 -5.88 5.32 -8.70
N ILE A 89 -7.16 4.99 -8.49
CA ILE A 89 -7.80 3.77 -9.03
C ILE A 89 -8.80 4.24 -10.08
N TYR A 90 -8.57 3.88 -11.35
CA TYR A 90 -9.44 4.30 -12.44
C TYR A 90 -9.78 3.13 -13.36
N GLY A 91 -10.91 3.25 -14.04
CA GLY A 91 -11.44 2.16 -14.85
C GLY A 91 -12.87 2.43 -15.31
N PRO A 92 -13.42 1.58 -16.20
CA PRO A 92 -14.81 1.63 -16.62
C PRO A 92 -15.78 1.53 -15.43
N GLU A 93 -17.05 1.83 -15.66
CA GLU A 93 -18.11 1.53 -14.70
C GLU A 93 -18.16 0.02 -14.39
N SER A 94 -18.60 -0.33 -13.18
CA SER A 94 -18.72 -1.73 -12.74
C SER A 94 -17.43 -2.57 -12.84
N SER A 95 -16.26 -1.93 -12.91
CA SER A 95 -14.95 -2.59 -12.96
C SER A 95 -14.42 -3.06 -11.59
N GLY A 96 -15.05 -2.62 -10.49
CA GLY A 96 -14.63 -2.96 -9.13
C GLY A 96 -13.75 -1.91 -8.42
N LYS A 97 -13.73 -0.66 -8.89
CA LYS A 97 -12.95 0.44 -8.28
C LYS A 97 -13.28 0.62 -6.79
N THR A 98 -14.55 0.84 -6.48
CA THR A 98 -15.05 1.02 -5.11
C THR A 98 -14.86 -0.24 -4.28
N THR A 99 -15.11 -1.43 -4.86
CA THR A 99 -14.83 -2.72 -4.20
C THR A 99 -13.37 -2.82 -3.76
N LEU A 100 -12.41 -2.53 -4.64
CA LEU A 100 -10.99 -2.55 -4.31
C LEU A 100 -10.64 -1.53 -3.21
N ALA A 101 -11.17 -0.31 -3.29
CA ALA A 101 -10.93 0.70 -2.26
C ALA A 101 -11.50 0.28 -0.89
N LEU A 102 -12.70 -0.31 -0.87
CA LEU A 102 -13.31 -0.81 0.37
C LEU A 102 -12.54 -2.00 0.97
N HIS A 103 -11.94 -2.88 0.16
CA HIS A 103 -11.04 -3.91 0.68
C HIS A 103 -9.78 -3.32 1.34
N VAL A 104 -9.22 -2.24 0.79
CA VAL A 104 -8.09 -1.53 1.41
C VAL A 104 -8.53 -0.91 2.75
N ALA A 105 -9.71 -0.28 2.80
CA ALA A 105 -10.26 0.26 4.05
C ALA A 105 -10.50 -0.84 5.10
N ALA A 106 -11.09 -1.98 4.71
CA ALA A 106 -11.28 -3.13 5.58
C ALA A 106 -9.94 -3.69 6.09
N ALA A 107 -8.90 -3.71 5.25
CA ALA A 107 -7.56 -4.13 5.64
C ALA A 107 -6.94 -3.18 6.68
N ALA A 108 -6.99 -1.87 6.44
CA ALA A 108 -6.52 -0.87 7.39
C ALA A 108 -7.27 -0.95 8.72
N GLN A 109 -8.60 -1.09 8.69
CA GLN A 109 -9.40 -1.23 9.90
C GLN A 109 -9.03 -2.49 10.69
N ARG A 110 -8.77 -3.62 10.04
CA ARG A 110 -8.32 -4.85 10.73
C ARG A 110 -7.01 -4.66 11.50
N GLU A 111 -6.15 -3.74 11.06
CA GLU A 111 -4.92 -3.36 11.73
C GLU A 111 -5.12 -2.24 12.79
N GLY A 112 -6.37 -1.88 13.08
CA GLY A 112 -6.74 -0.84 14.04
C GLY A 112 -6.74 0.58 13.48
N GLY A 113 -6.55 0.74 12.16
CA GLY A 113 -6.53 2.05 11.52
C GLY A 113 -7.92 2.68 11.34
N ILE A 114 -7.94 4.01 11.24
CA ILE A 114 -9.16 4.80 11.01
C ILE A 114 -9.30 5.09 9.52
N CYS A 115 -10.49 4.85 8.98
CA CYS A 115 -10.80 5.05 7.57
C CYS A 115 -11.88 6.11 7.40
N ALA A 116 -11.74 6.91 6.34
CA ALA A 116 -12.75 7.87 5.91
C ALA A 116 -13.12 7.65 4.43
N PHE A 117 -14.38 7.90 4.11
CA PHE A 117 -14.95 7.79 2.79
C PHE A 117 -15.67 9.10 2.43
N VAL A 118 -15.14 9.81 1.44
CA VAL A 118 -15.74 10.99 0.84
C VAL A 118 -16.52 10.53 -0.39
N ASP A 119 -17.82 10.30 -0.19
CA ASP A 119 -18.77 9.81 -1.19
C ASP A 119 -19.35 10.99 -1.96
N ALA A 120 -18.62 11.47 -2.96
CA ALA A 120 -19.09 12.50 -3.89
C ALA A 120 -20.07 11.93 -4.94
N GLU A 121 -20.05 10.62 -5.20
CA GLU A 121 -21.02 9.97 -6.10
C GLU A 121 -22.38 9.66 -5.43
N HIS A 122 -22.47 9.77 -4.10
CA HIS A 122 -23.67 9.47 -3.30
C HIS A 122 -24.16 8.03 -3.53
N ALA A 123 -23.22 7.10 -3.72
CA ALA A 123 -23.47 5.75 -4.21
C ALA A 123 -22.89 4.64 -3.31
N LEU A 124 -22.36 4.99 -2.13
CA LEU A 124 -21.85 4.00 -1.19
C LEU A 124 -22.99 3.13 -0.63
N ASP A 125 -22.92 1.81 -0.86
CA ASP A 125 -23.81 0.83 -0.23
C ASP A 125 -23.21 0.34 1.10
N PRO A 126 -23.79 0.70 2.27
CA PRO A 126 -23.28 0.27 3.57
C PRO A 126 -23.39 -1.25 3.78
N GLY A 127 -24.43 -1.88 3.24
CA GLY A 127 -24.65 -3.33 3.34
C GLY A 127 -23.58 -4.10 2.56
N TYR A 128 -23.22 -3.62 1.38
CA TYR A 128 -22.11 -4.19 0.61
C TYR A 128 -20.76 -3.95 1.31
N ALA A 129 -20.48 -2.73 1.78
CA ALA A 129 -19.24 -2.42 2.50
C ALA A 129 -19.05 -3.34 3.73
N ARG A 130 -20.11 -3.59 4.50
CA ARG A 130 -20.08 -4.53 5.63
C ARG A 130 -19.71 -5.95 5.21
N LYS A 131 -20.26 -6.45 4.08
CA LYS A 131 -19.91 -7.77 3.53
C LYS A 131 -18.44 -7.88 3.13
N LEU A 132 -17.83 -6.77 2.70
CA LEU A 132 -16.40 -6.70 2.38
C LEU A 132 -15.50 -6.63 3.63
N GLY A 133 -16.08 -6.61 4.83
CA GLY A 133 -15.36 -6.56 6.10
C GLY A 133 -15.07 -5.15 6.61
N VAL A 134 -15.71 -4.12 6.06
CA VAL A 134 -15.62 -2.76 6.59
C VAL A 134 -16.46 -2.65 7.86
N ARG A 135 -15.84 -2.17 8.95
CA ARG A 135 -16.53 -1.83 10.20
C ARG A 135 -17.19 -0.46 10.02
N LEU A 136 -18.50 -0.48 9.80
CA LEU A 136 -19.26 0.73 9.50
C LEU A 136 -19.29 1.73 10.66
N ASP A 137 -19.31 1.24 11.90
CA ASP A 137 -19.38 2.10 13.10
C ASP A 137 -18.10 2.95 13.26
N ASP A 138 -16.99 2.48 12.69
CA ASP A 138 -15.68 3.16 12.71
C ASP A 138 -15.35 3.89 11.39
N LEU A 139 -16.25 3.83 10.40
CA LEU A 139 -16.02 4.44 9.08
C LEU A 139 -16.56 5.88 9.07
N LEU A 140 -15.66 6.85 8.94
CA LEU A 140 -16.07 8.25 8.75
C LEU A 140 -16.62 8.41 7.34
N VAL A 141 -17.85 8.92 7.19
CA VAL A 141 -18.46 9.17 5.87
C VAL A 141 -18.78 10.64 5.72
N SER A 142 -18.48 11.19 4.54
CA SER A 142 -18.83 12.55 4.15
C SER A 142 -19.42 12.55 2.76
N GLN A 143 -20.55 13.23 2.58
CA GLN A 143 -21.19 13.47 1.28
C GLN A 143 -21.12 14.98 1.00
N PRO A 144 -20.08 15.44 0.28
CA PRO A 144 -19.89 16.86 0.04
C PRO A 144 -20.82 17.36 -1.08
N ASP A 145 -21.33 18.57 -0.92
CA ASP A 145 -22.11 19.30 -1.92
C ASP A 145 -21.24 19.79 -3.08
N THR A 146 -19.95 20.09 -2.83
CA THR A 146 -19.02 20.65 -3.83
C THR A 146 -17.66 19.97 -3.82
N GLY A 147 -16.95 20.05 -4.95
CA GLY A 147 -15.60 19.53 -5.08
C GLY A 147 -14.59 20.22 -4.16
N GLU A 148 -14.72 21.54 -3.96
CA GLU A 148 -13.92 22.29 -2.98
C GLU A 148 -14.11 21.74 -1.57
N GLN A 149 -15.37 21.58 -1.13
CA GLN A 149 -15.70 21.06 0.19
C GLN A 149 -15.16 19.64 0.38
N GLY A 150 -15.32 18.75 -0.61
CA GLY A 150 -14.77 17.39 -0.54
C GLY A 150 -13.25 17.36 -0.34
N LEU A 151 -12.52 18.23 -1.04
CA LEU A 151 -11.06 18.34 -0.90
C LEU A 151 -10.63 19.01 0.41
N GLU A 152 -11.40 19.96 0.94
CA GLU A 152 -11.15 20.60 2.25
C GLU A 152 -11.41 19.66 3.42
N ILE A 153 -12.47 18.85 3.34
CA ILE A 153 -12.75 17.78 4.30
C ILE A 153 -11.60 16.77 4.29
N THR A 154 -11.17 16.33 3.11
CA THR A 154 -10.00 15.46 2.95
C THR A 154 -8.76 16.08 3.59
N GLU A 155 -8.49 17.37 3.34
CA GLU A 155 -7.33 18.06 3.93
C GLU A 155 -7.39 18.09 5.46
N THR A 156 -8.56 18.37 6.02
CA THR A 156 -8.78 18.44 7.47
C THR A 156 -8.55 17.07 8.12
N LEU A 157 -9.12 16.01 7.54
CA LEU A 157 -8.95 14.63 8.00
C LEU A 157 -7.47 14.22 7.96
N VAL A 158 -6.77 14.48 6.86
CA VAL A 158 -5.34 14.17 6.72
C VAL A 158 -4.50 14.95 7.74
N ARG A 159 -4.79 16.24 7.96
CA ARG A 159 -4.04 17.09 8.91
C ARG A 159 -4.26 16.73 10.37
N SER A 160 -5.36 16.05 10.70
CA SER A 160 -5.58 15.53 12.05
C SER A 160 -4.52 14.50 12.48
N ASN A 161 -3.84 13.86 11.52
CA ASN A 161 -2.95 12.71 11.73
C ASN A 161 -3.62 11.51 12.42
N ALA A 162 -4.96 11.49 12.50
CA ALA A 162 -5.72 10.40 13.10
C ALA A 162 -6.23 9.39 12.07
N VAL A 163 -6.27 9.75 10.79
CA VAL A 163 -6.85 8.91 9.72
C VAL A 163 -5.76 8.24 8.91
N ASP A 164 -5.85 6.91 8.78
CA ASP A 164 -4.89 6.07 8.05
C ASP A 164 -5.24 5.97 6.56
N VAL A 165 -6.53 5.94 6.22
CA VAL A 165 -7.00 5.84 4.83
C VAL A 165 -8.14 6.83 4.57
N VAL A 166 -8.02 7.63 3.50
CA VAL A 166 -9.12 8.43 2.96
C VAL A 166 -9.42 7.98 1.54
N ILE A 167 -10.65 7.57 1.28
CA ILE A 167 -11.15 7.22 -0.06
C ILE A 167 -12.02 8.36 -0.57
N ILE A 168 -11.84 8.76 -1.82
CA ILE A 168 -12.64 9.79 -2.47
C ILE A 168 -13.28 9.16 -3.70
N ASP A 169 -14.59 8.96 -3.64
CA ASP A 169 -15.40 8.32 -4.68
C ASP A 169 -16.44 9.31 -5.22
N SER A 170 -16.22 9.99 -6.35
CA SER A 170 -15.05 9.92 -7.23
C SER A 170 -14.59 11.31 -7.66
N VAL A 171 -13.40 11.39 -8.25
CA VAL A 171 -12.87 12.64 -8.83
C VAL A 171 -13.85 13.23 -9.84
N ALA A 172 -14.54 12.39 -10.63
CA ALA A 172 -15.48 12.88 -11.62
C ALA A 172 -16.68 13.63 -11.00
N ALA A 173 -17.02 13.32 -9.75
CA ALA A 173 -18.10 13.94 -9.00
C ALA A 173 -17.64 15.11 -8.11
N LEU A 174 -16.35 15.45 -8.07
CA LEU A 174 -15.85 16.67 -7.41
C LEU A 174 -16.13 17.90 -8.28
N VAL A 175 -17.42 18.24 -8.41
CA VAL A 175 -17.89 19.35 -9.25
C VAL A 175 -17.62 20.67 -8.53
N PRO A 176 -16.91 21.63 -9.16
CA PRO A 176 -16.66 22.94 -8.57
C PRO A 176 -17.95 23.70 -8.24
N ARG A 177 -17.98 24.46 -7.14
CA ARG A 177 -19.16 25.23 -6.73
C ARG A 177 -19.74 26.11 -7.84
N ALA A 178 -18.88 26.81 -8.59
CA ALA A 178 -19.34 27.68 -9.67
C ALA A 178 -20.02 26.93 -10.82
N GLU A 179 -19.71 25.64 -11.03
CA GLU A 179 -20.39 24.80 -12.02
C GLU A 179 -21.74 24.29 -11.49
N ILE A 180 -21.87 24.06 -10.19
CA ILE A 180 -23.14 23.68 -9.54
C ILE A 180 -24.13 24.85 -9.49
N GLU A 181 -23.64 26.06 -9.20
CA GLU A 181 -24.45 27.28 -9.14
C GLU A 181 -24.76 27.87 -10.54
N GLY A 182 -24.05 27.42 -11.57
CA GLY A 182 -24.24 27.84 -12.95
C GLY A 182 -25.46 27.21 -13.62
N GLU A 183 -25.83 27.73 -14.79
CA GLU A 183 -26.94 27.18 -15.57
C GLU A 183 -26.47 26.06 -16.52
N MET A 184 -27.38 25.14 -16.86
CA MET A 184 -27.09 24.09 -17.83
C MET A 184 -26.75 24.70 -19.20
N GLY A 185 -25.52 24.50 -19.65
CA GLY A 185 -25.01 25.06 -20.91
C GLY A 185 -23.93 26.13 -20.72
N ASP A 186 -23.72 26.59 -19.48
CA ASP A 186 -22.61 27.47 -19.14
C ASP A 186 -21.25 26.78 -19.36
N SER A 187 -20.28 27.57 -19.80
CA SER A 187 -18.95 27.06 -20.17
C SER A 187 -17.93 27.28 -19.05
N PHE A 188 -17.61 26.22 -18.31
CA PHE A 188 -16.62 26.23 -17.23
C PHE A 188 -15.30 25.57 -17.64
N VAL A 189 -14.66 26.11 -18.68
CA VAL A 189 -13.45 25.50 -19.27
C VAL A 189 -12.32 25.37 -18.26
N GLY A 190 -11.97 24.12 -17.94
CA GLY A 190 -10.79 23.78 -17.13
C GLY A 190 -10.92 24.05 -15.63
N LEU A 191 -12.10 24.42 -15.14
CA LEU A 191 -12.33 24.71 -13.72
C LEU A 191 -12.01 23.50 -12.84
N HIS A 192 -12.53 22.33 -13.21
CA HIS A 192 -12.28 21.06 -12.54
C HIS A 192 -10.76 20.72 -12.48
N ALA A 193 -10.02 20.91 -13.57
CA ALA A 193 -8.58 20.65 -13.61
C ALA A 193 -7.78 21.61 -12.71
N ARG A 194 -8.22 22.87 -12.59
CA ARG A 194 -7.63 23.86 -11.68
C ARG A 194 -7.89 23.50 -10.22
N LEU A 195 -9.12 23.13 -9.87
CA LEU A 195 -9.50 22.67 -8.54
C LEU A 195 -8.60 21.51 -8.09
N MET A 196 -8.50 20.47 -8.91
CA MET A 196 -7.64 19.31 -8.62
C MET A 196 -6.17 19.69 -8.48
N SER A 197 -5.67 20.59 -9.35
CA SER A 197 -4.28 21.06 -9.26
C SER A 197 -3.98 21.81 -7.95
N GLN A 198 -4.92 22.64 -7.50
CA GLN A 198 -4.81 23.37 -6.25
C GLN A 198 -4.93 22.43 -5.03
N GLY A 199 -5.92 21.54 -5.03
CA GLY A 199 -6.13 20.55 -3.99
C GLY A 199 -4.90 19.65 -3.80
N MET A 200 -4.38 19.09 -4.89
CA MET A 200 -3.19 18.22 -4.81
C MET A 200 -1.95 18.92 -4.26
N ARG A 201 -1.78 20.22 -4.58
CA ARG A 201 -0.66 21.02 -4.07
C ARG A 201 -0.73 21.20 -2.55
N LYS A 202 -1.93 21.38 -2.00
CA LYS A 202 -2.16 21.49 -0.55
C LYS A 202 -2.02 20.12 0.14
N LEU A 203 -2.65 19.09 -0.42
CA LEU A 203 -2.77 17.77 0.19
C LEU A 203 -1.44 17.01 0.26
N THR A 204 -0.61 17.04 -0.79
CA THR A 204 0.56 16.15 -0.92
C THR A 204 1.51 16.25 0.28
N GLY A 205 1.79 17.47 0.76
CA GLY A 205 2.66 17.66 1.92
C GLY A 205 2.05 17.17 3.22
N ALA A 206 0.73 17.34 3.40
CA ALA A 206 0.02 16.86 4.59
C ALA A 206 -0.08 15.32 4.61
N ILE A 207 -0.36 14.72 3.45
CA ILE A 207 -0.42 13.27 3.23
C ILE A 207 0.91 12.61 3.63
N ALA A 208 2.04 13.17 3.16
CA ALA A 208 3.35 12.62 3.48
C ALA A 208 3.69 12.67 4.97
N ARG A 209 3.30 13.74 5.67
CA ARG A 209 3.58 13.90 7.11
C ARG A 209 2.70 13.04 8.01
N SER A 210 1.42 12.89 7.65
CA SER A 210 0.44 12.12 8.42
C SER A 210 0.55 10.62 8.23
N LYS A 211 1.33 10.16 7.24
CA LYS A 211 1.32 8.76 6.76
C LYS A 211 -0.06 8.27 6.31
N CYS A 212 -1.03 9.16 6.11
CA CYS A 212 -2.35 8.82 5.57
C CYS A 212 -2.24 8.36 4.11
N LEU A 213 -2.88 7.24 3.75
CA LEU A 213 -3.07 6.81 2.37
C LEU A 213 -4.32 7.50 1.80
N VAL A 214 -4.19 8.25 0.72
CA VAL A 214 -5.34 8.88 0.04
C VAL A 214 -5.59 8.22 -1.31
N ILE A 215 -6.76 7.61 -1.45
CA ILE A 215 -7.20 6.90 -2.64
C ILE A 215 -8.23 7.75 -3.38
N PHE A 216 -7.91 8.13 -4.62
CA PHE A 216 -8.86 8.73 -5.54
C PHE A 216 -9.41 7.68 -6.48
N ILE A 217 -10.73 7.48 -6.45
CA ILE A 217 -11.43 6.74 -7.49
C ILE A 217 -11.71 7.69 -8.65
N ASN A 218 -11.49 7.22 -9.88
CA ASN A 218 -11.70 8.05 -11.06
C ASN A 218 -12.35 7.24 -12.19
N GLN A 219 -13.01 7.96 -13.07
CA GLN A 219 -13.68 7.39 -14.24
C GLN A 219 -12.82 7.59 -15.49
N ILE A 220 -13.05 6.74 -16.49
CA ILE A 220 -12.49 6.92 -17.83
C ILE A 220 -13.40 7.88 -18.61
N ARG A 221 -12.77 8.76 -19.39
CA ARG A 221 -13.39 9.63 -20.40
C ARG A 221 -12.59 9.48 -21.69
N GLU A 222 -13.19 9.80 -22.82
CA GLU A 222 -12.50 9.80 -24.11
C GLU A 222 -12.16 11.22 -24.55
N LYS A 223 -10.96 11.40 -25.10
CA LYS A 223 -10.58 12.64 -25.76
C LYS A 223 -11.05 12.61 -27.20
N ILE A 224 -11.94 13.54 -27.53
CA ILE A 224 -12.39 13.76 -28.91
C ILE A 224 -11.20 14.20 -29.78
N GLY A 225 -11.09 13.64 -30.98
CA GLY A 225 -10.10 14.04 -32.00
C GLY A 225 -8.74 13.34 -31.92
N VAL A 226 -8.57 12.31 -31.10
CA VAL A 226 -7.35 11.49 -31.08
C VAL A 226 -7.40 10.45 -32.20
N MET A 227 -6.58 10.63 -33.25
CA MET A 227 -6.48 9.69 -34.38
C MET A 227 -5.43 8.58 -34.19
N PHE A 228 -4.50 8.74 -33.24
CA PHE A 228 -3.42 7.78 -32.98
C PHE A 228 -3.20 7.59 -31.47
N GLY A 229 -3.02 6.34 -31.03
CA GLY A 229 -2.89 5.98 -29.62
C GLY A 229 -4.23 5.73 -28.92
N SER A 230 -4.21 5.63 -27.59
CA SER A 230 -5.44 5.46 -26.79
C SER A 230 -6.15 6.81 -26.59
N PRO A 231 -7.46 6.92 -26.90
CA PRO A 231 -8.24 8.13 -26.63
C PRO A 231 -8.58 8.28 -25.14
N GLU A 232 -8.38 7.24 -24.33
CA GLU A 232 -8.78 7.23 -22.93
C GLU A 232 -8.00 8.22 -22.06
N THR A 233 -8.74 8.87 -21.16
CA THR A 233 -8.21 9.81 -20.19
C THR A 233 -9.01 9.72 -18.89
N THR A 234 -8.52 10.41 -17.86
CA THR A 234 -9.18 10.44 -16.55
C THR A 234 -9.62 11.87 -16.23
N THR A 235 -10.67 12.02 -15.44
CA THR A 235 -11.23 13.33 -15.06
C THR A 235 -10.28 14.05 -14.07
N GLY A 236 -10.43 15.37 -13.93
CA GLY A 236 -9.59 16.17 -13.02
C GLY A 236 -8.27 16.67 -13.61
N GLY A 237 -8.11 16.59 -14.94
CA GLY A 237 -6.92 17.08 -15.64
C GLY A 237 -5.68 16.19 -15.43
N ARG A 238 -4.49 16.80 -15.40
CA ARG A 238 -3.21 16.05 -15.31
C ARG A 238 -2.65 15.96 -13.90
N ALA A 239 -3.13 16.77 -12.96
CA ALA A 239 -2.54 16.91 -11.62
C ALA A 239 -2.42 15.55 -10.92
N LEU A 240 -3.54 14.83 -10.78
CA LEU A 240 -3.58 13.54 -10.09
C LEU A 240 -2.59 12.54 -10.70
N LYS A 241 -2.47 12.50 -12.03
CA LYS A 241 -1.49 11.63 -12.72
C LYS A 241 -0.05 11.87 -12.27
N PHE A 242 0.32 13.11 -11.94
CA PHE A 242 1.67 13.45 -11.49
C PHE A 242 1.87 13.19 -9.99
N TYR A 243 0.88 13.56 -9.17
CA TYR A 243 0.94 13.44 -7.71
C TYR A 243 0.78 12.00 -7.22
N SER A 244 -0.02 11.17 -7.90
CA SER A 244 -0.19 9.76 -7.52
C SER A 244 1.14 9.01 -7.56
N SER A 245 1.45 8.30 -6.48
CA SER A 245 2.60 7.39 -6.42
C SER A 245 2.29 6.06 -7.09
N VAL A 246 1.05 5.60 -6.97
CA VAL A 246 0.53 4.40 -7.64
C VAL A 246 -0.70 4.80 -8.47
N ARG A 247 -0.79 4.27 -9.68
CA ARG A 247 -2.00 4.36 -10.51
C ARG A 247 -2.40 2.97 -10.97
N LEU A 248 -3.65 2.60 -10.73
CA LEU A 248 -4.22 1.30 -11.04
C LEU A 248 -5.31 1.48 -12.12
N ASP A 249 -5.14 0.78 -13.24
CA ASP A 249 -6.16 0.64 -14.29
C ASP A 249 -6.89 -0.69 -14.06
N ILE A 250 -8.12 -0.63 -13.57
CA ILE A 250 -8.95 -1.80 -13.24
C ILE A 250 -10.03 -2.00 -14.29
N ARG A 251 -10.17 -3.23 -14.80
CA ARG A 251 -11.13 -3.60 -15.84
C ARG A 251 -11.75 -4.96 -15.59
N ARG A 252 -13.06 -5.07 -15.83
CA ARG A 252 -13.72 -6.36 -16.00
C ARG A 252 -13.28 -6.97 -17.33
N ILE A 253 -12.75 -8.19 -17.30
CA ILE A 253 -12.30 -8.93 -18.49
C ILE A 253 -13.16 -10.16 -18.80
N GLY A 254 -13.99 -10.61 -17.85
CA GLY A 254 -14.89 -11.73 -18.05
C GLY A 254 -15.92 -11.86 -16.94
N GLN A 255 -16.87 -12.78 -17.12
CA GLN A 255 -17.87 -13.16 -16.12
C GLN A 255 -17.48 -14.49 -15.49
N LEU A 256 -17.77 -14.62 -14.20
CA LEU A 256 -17.70 -15.89 -13.47
C LEU A 256 -19.11 -16.46 -13.40
N LYS A 257 -19.26 -17.72 -13.81
CA LYS A 257 -20.55 -18.41 -13.85
C LYS A 257 -20.50 -19.68 -13.01
N ASP A 258 -21.58 -19.92 -12.27
CA ASP A 258 -21.88 -21.20 -11.65
C ASP A 258 -23.16 -21.74 -12.32
N GLY A 259 -23.00 -22.75 -13.18
CA GLY A 259 -24.03 -23.13 -14.14
C GLY A 259 -24.43 -21.95 -15.04
N ASP A 260 -25.72 -21.57 -14.99
CA ASP A 260 -26.27 -20.46 -15.75
C ASP A 260 -26.19 -19.11 -15.02
N LEU A 261 -25.87 -19.11 -13.72
CA LEU A 261 -25.93 -17.92 -12.88
C LEU A 261 -24.58 -17.19 -12.88
N VAL A 262 -24.59 -15.88 -13.14
CA VAL A 262 -23.39 -15.04 -13.05
C VAL A 262 -23.13 -14.68 -11.59
N VAL A 263 -22.07 -15.24 -11.02
CA VAL A 263 -21.73 -15.10 -9.59
C VAL A 263 -20.69 -14.02 -9.32
N GLY A 264 -20.02 -13.53 -10.36
CA GLY A 264 -19.01 -12.49 -10.23
C GLY A 264 -18.33 -12.11 -11.55
N ASN A 265 -17.23 -11.39 -11.43
CA ASN A 265 -16.46 -10.86 -12.54
C ASN A 265 -14.98 -11.26 -12.43
N ARG A 266 -14.41 -11.75 -13.53
CA ARG A 266 -12.95 -11.82 -13.68
C ARG A 266 -12.44 -10.42 -13.96
N THR A 267 -11.54 -9.94 -13.12
CA THR A 267 -11.07 -8.56 -13.11
C THR A 267 -9.56 -8.53 -13.31
N LYS A 268 -9.11 -7.57 -14.13
CA LYS A 268 -7.70 -7.31 -14.39
C LYS A 268 -7.32 -5.94 -13.87
N VAL A 269 -6.23 -5.86 -13.13
CA VAL A 269 -5.62 -4.60 -12.70
C VAL A 269 -4.25 -4.46 -13.33
N THR A 270 -3.99 -3.31 -13.96
CA THR A 270 -2.66 -2.94 -14.47
C THR A 270 -2.09 -1.82 -13.63
N VAL A 271 -0.88 -2.01 -13.09
CA VAL A 271 -0.17 -0.98 -12.33
C VAL A 271 0.50 0.00 -13.31
N VAL A 272 -0.25 0.95 -13.85
CA VAL A 272 0.25 1.85 -14.92
C VAL A 272 1.26 2.89 -14.43
N LYS A 273 1.33 3.11 -13.12
CA LYS A 273 2.38 3.92 -12.47
C LYS A 273 2.69 3.32 -11.12
N ASN A 274 3.98 3.21 -10.81
CA ASN A 274 4.46 2.77 -9.51
C ASN A 274 5.76 3.50 -9.16
N LYS A 275 5.77 4.19 -8.02
CA LYS A 275 6.97 4.87 -7.46
C LYS A 275 7.63 4.09 -6.31
N ILE A 276 7.11 2.90 -5.96
CA ILE A 276 7.62 2.07 -4.85
C ILE A 276 8.25 0.78 -5.37
N ALA A 277 7.70 0.21 -6.45
CA ALA A 277 8.20 -0.99 -7.11
C ALA A 277 8.15 -0.85 -8.65
N PRO A 278 8.67 -1.82 -9.42
CA PRO A 278 8.59 -1.77 -10.89
C PRO A 278 7.13 -1.64 -11.38
N PRO A 279 6.85 -0.70 -12.30
CA PRO A 279 5.51 -0.51 -12.87
C PRO A 279 5.16 -1.56 -13.95
N PHE A 280 3.95 -1.44 -14.50
CA PHE A 280 3.40 -2.19 -15.65
C PHE A 280 3.11 -3.67 -15.43
N ARG A 281 3.19 -4.14 -14.18
CA ARG A 281 2.68 -5.45 -13.80
C ARG A 281 1.16 -5.50 -13.99
N LYS A 282 0.69 -6.65 -14.48
CA LYS A 282 -0.73 -6.96 -14.68
C LYS A 282 -1.07 -8.11 -13.76
N VAL A 283 -2.19 -7.98 -13.07
CA VAL A 283 -2.71 -9.02 -12.18
C VAL A 283 -4.17 -9.26 -12.51
N GLU A 284 -4.60 -10.49 -12.28
CA GLU A 284 -5.98 -10.89 -12.47
C GLU A 284 -6.47 -11.54 -11.19
N PHE A 285 -7.70 -11.23 -10.83
CA PHE A 285 -8.39 -11.82 -9.70
C PHE A 285 -9.90 -11.78 -9.91
N ASP A 286 -10.59 -12.56 -9.11
CA ASP A 286 -12.04 -12.70 -9.18
C ASP A 286 -12.70 -11.75 -8.18
N ILE A 287 -13.74 -11.04 -8.61
CA ILE A 287 -14.63 -10.26 -7.72
C ILE A 287 -15.98 -10.95 -7.70
N LEU A 288 -16.34 -11.54 -6.56
CA LEU A 288 -17.64 -12.16 -6.30
C LEU A 288 -18.63 -11.09 -5.81
N PHE A 289 -19.88 -11.12 -6.30
CA PHE A 289 -20.86 -10.08 -5.97
C PHE A 289 -21.25 -10.03 -4.48
N ASN A 290 -21.10 -11.15 -3.76
CA ASN A 290 -21.47 -11.25 -2.34
C ASN A 290 -20.28 -11.18 -1.37
N ARG A 291 -19.03 -11.30 -1.86
CA ARG A 291 -17.82 -11.39 -1.03
C ARG A 291 -16.70 -10.41 -1.41
N GLY A 292 -16.78 -9.81 -2.60
CA GLY A 292 -15.71 -8.96 -3.15
C GLY A 292 -14.55 -9.78 -3.73
N ILE A 293 -13.33 -9.30 -3.55
CA ILE A 293 -12.11 -9.94 -4.05
C ILE A 293 -11.95 -11.32 -3.42
N SER A 294 -11.85 -12.34 -4.27
CA SER A 294 -11.69 -13.75 -3.86
C SER A 294 -10.22 -14.07 -3.62
N LYS A 295 -9.79 -13.92 -2.37
CA LYS A 295 -8.43 -14.26 -1.93
C LYS A 295 -8.14 -15.74 -2.14
N GLU A 296 -9.12 -16.60 -1.87
CA GLU A 296 -8.98 -18.05 -1.98
C GLU A 296 -8.80 -18.49 -3.44
N GLY A 297 -9.46 -17.81 -4.39
CA GLY A 297 -9.21 -18.03 -5.82
C GLY A 297 -7.77 -17.71 -6.21
N GLU A 298 -7.24 -16.59 -5.70
CA GLU A 298 -5.85 -16.21 -5.95
C GLU A 298 -4.85 -17.19 -5.31
N LEU A 299 -5.16 -17.72 -4.12
CA LEU A 299 -4.31 -18.71 -3.45
C LEU A 299 -4.18 -20.00 -4.26
N VAL A 300 -5.25 -20.44 -4.91
CA VAL A 300 -5.21 -21.61 -5.80
C VAL A 300 -4.36 -21.32 -7.04
N ASP A 301 -4.60 -20.19 -7.70
CA ASP A 301 -3.86 -19.79 -8.91
C ASP A 301 -2.34 -19.64 -8.62
N LEU A 302 -2.00 -18.89 -7.57
CA LEU A 302 -0.62 -18.66 -7.12
C LEU A 302 0.03 -19.93 -6.57
N GLY A 303 -0.72 -20.71 -5.79
CA GLY A 303 -0.25 -21.98 -5.25
C GLY A 303 0.10 -22.97 -6.36
N GLN A 304 -0.67 -22.97 -7.46
CA GLN A 304 -0.35 -23.79 -8.63
C GLN A 304 0.91 -23.28 -9.34
N GLN A 305 1.05 -21.96 -9.49
CA GLN A 305 2.25 -21.37 -10.09
C GLN A 305 3.51 -21.67 -9.26
N ALA A 306 3.41 -21.68 -7.94
CA ALA A 306 4.50 -21.98 -7.01
C ALA A 306 4.72 -23.49 -6.78
N GLY A 307 3.88 -24.37 -7.34
CA GLY A 307 3.97 -25.82 -7.13
C GLY A 307 3.51 -26.31 -5.75
N ILE A 308 2.86 -25.44 -4.96
CA ILE A 308 2.29 -25.75 -3.63
C ILE A 308 0.95 -26.48 -3.78
N VAL A 309 0.16 -26.06 -4.76
CA VAL A 309 -1.11 -26.69 -5.14
C VAL A 309 -0.88 -27.48 -6.43
N VAL A 310 -1.17 -28.77 -6.40
CA VAL A 310 -1.01 -29.68 -7.54
C VAL A 310 -2.38 -29.99 -8.14
N LYS A 311 -2.47 -29.85 -9.46
CA LYS A 311 -3.67 -30.21 -10.22
C LYS A 311 -3.49 -31.56 -10.91
N SER A 312 -4.28 -32.54 -10.50
CA SER A 312 -4.33 -33.89 -11.10
C SER A 312 -5.67 -34.08 -11.82
N GLY A 313 -5.68 -33.84 -13.13
CA GLY A 313 -6.90 -33.84 -13.93
C GLY A 313 -7.82 -32.68 -13.55
N THR A 314 -8.97 -32.99 -12.95
CA THR A 314 -9.91 -31.98 -12.42
C THR A 314 -9.76 -31.74 -10.93
N TRP A 315 -8.91 -32.50 -10.23
CA TRP A 315 -8.71 -32.39 -8.79
C TRP A 315 -7.55 -31.47 -8.44
N TYR A 316 -7.71 -30.70 -7.37
CA TYR A 316 -6.67 -29.91 -6.73
C TYR A 316 -6.32 -30.53 -5.38
N SER A 317 -5.02 -30.70 -5.12
CA SER A 317 -4.48 -31.13 -3.83
C SER A 317 -3.30 -30.25 -3.42
N MET A 318 -2.94 -30.30 -2.14
CA MET A 318 -1.73 -29.66 -1.62
C MET A 318 -1.01 -30.60 -0.66
N LYS A 319 0.28 -30.36 -0.42
CA LYS A 319 1.03 -31.04 0.63
C LYS A 319 1.01 -30.19 1.90
N HIS A 320 0.33 -30.67 2.94
CA HIS A 320 0.32 -30.05 4.26
C HIS A 320 1.59 -30.43 5.04
N PRO A 321 2.19 -29.50 5.81
CA PRO A 321 3.42 -29.78 6.58
C PRO A 321 3.29 -30.92 7.58
N THR A 322 2.10 -31.10 8.18
CA THR A 322 1.85 -32.11 9.23
C THR A 322 0.99 -33.28 8.76
N ASP A 323 0.00 -33.03 7.91
CA ASP A 323 -1.08 -34.01 7.62
C ASP A 323 -0.90 -34.73 6.28
N GLY A 324 0.20 -34.48 5.58
CA GLY A 324 0.48 -35.11 4.29
C GLY A 324 -0.33 -34.50 3.14
N GLU A 325 -0.78 -35.31 2.17
CA GLU A 325 -1.52 -34.80 1.02
C GLU A 325 -2.99 -34.53 1.37
N ILE A 326 -3.42 -33.27 1.23
CA ILE A 326 -4.81 -32.85 1.43
C ILE A 326 -5.45 -32.61 0.06
N ARG A 327 -6.60 -33.21 -0.19
CA ARG A 327 -7.43 -32.93 -1.37
C ARG A 327 -8.28 -31.70 -1.10
N LEU A 328 -8.04 -30.64 -1.86
CA LEU A 328 -8.74 -29.36 -1.72
C LEU A 328 -10.10 -29.38 -2.42
N GLY A 329 -10.22 -30.05 -3.57
CA GLY A 329 -11.50 -30.15 -4.26
C GLY A 329 -11.41 -30.54 -5.72
N GLN A 330 -12.56 -30.73 -6.34
CA GLN A 330 -12.69 -31.00 -7.78
C GLN A 330 -13.21 -29.76 -8.50
N GLY A 331 -12.38 -29.18 -9.37
CA GLY A 331 -12.65 -27.92 -10.05
C GLY A 331 -12.39 -26.69 -9.18
N MET A 332 -12.28 -25.52 -9.82
CA MET A 332 -11.90 -24.27 -9.15
C MET A 332 -12.90 -23.85 -8.07
N GLU A 333 -14.20 -23.92 -8.36
CA GLU A 333 -15.25 -23.44 -7.44
C GLU A 333 -15.30 -24.23 -6.13
N ARG A 334 -15.27 -25.58 -6.22
CA ARG A 334 -15.27 -26.44 -5.02
C ARG A 334 -13.99 -26.28 -4.21
N THR A 335 -12.85 -26.09 -4.88
CA THR A 335 -11.56 -25.83 -4.23
C THR A 335 -11.58 -24.51 -3.48
N ARG A 336 -12.13 -23.45 -4.09
CA ARG A 336 -12.32 -22.15 -3.44
C ARG A 336 -13.23 -22.27 -2.22
N GLN A 337 -14.37 -22.93 -2.37
CA GLN A 337 -15.32 -23.14 -1.28
C GLN A 337 -14.68 -23.92 -0.12
N PHE A 338 -13.88 -24.94 -0.41
CA PHE A 338 -13.13 -25.67 0.62
C PHE A 338 -12.17 -24.76 1.40
N LEU A 339 -11.41 -23.89 0.73
CA LEU A 339 -10.50 -22.95 1.40
C LEU A 339 -11.26 -21.89 2.22
N ILE A 340 -12.44 -21.47 1.75
CA ILE A 340 -13.34 -20.59 2.50
C ILE A 340 -13.79 -21.26 3.81
N ASP A 341 -14.16 -22.54 3.74
CA ASP A 341 -14.69 -23.29 4.88
C ASP A 341 -13.58 -23.75 5.84
N ASN A 342 -12.32 -23.77 5.39
CA ASN A 342 -11.14 -24.21 6.14
C ASN A 342 -10.05 -23.10 6.14
N PRO A 343 -10.24 -22.01 6.91
CA PRO A 343 -9.35 -20.84 6.90
C PRO A 343 -7.95 -21.13 7.45
N ASP A 344 -7.80 -22.15 8.28
CA ASP A 344 -6.53 -22.68 8.76
C ASP A 344 -5.70 -23.25 7.61
N ILE A 345 -6.30 -24.07 6.75
CA ILE A 345 -5.64 -24.60 5.55
C ILE A 345 -5.35 -23.48 4.55
N ALA A 346 -6.28 -22.56 4.35
CA ALA A 346 -6.06 -21.39 3.49
C ALA A 346 -4.85 -20.56 3.94
N LYS A 347 -4.67 -20.38 5.25
CA LYS A 347 -3.51 -19.69 5.83
C LYS A 347 -2.21 -20.45 5.56
N VAL A 348 -2.19 -21.77 5.67
CA VAL A 348 -0.99 -22.57 5.36
C VAL A 348 -0.60 -22.42 3.89
N VAL A 349 -1.58 -22.43 2.97
CA VAL A 349 -1.32 -22.16 1.55
C VAL A 349 -0.80 -20.74 1.36
N GLU A 350 -1.40 -19.74 2.00
CA GLU A 350 -0.97 -18.36 1.92
C GLU A 350 0.46 -18.16 2.40
N ASP A 351 0.81 -18.69 3.56
CA ASP A 351 2.14 -18.55 4.16
C ASP A 351 3.20 -19.20 3.26
N ALA A 352 2.91 -20.37 2.70
CA ALA A 352 3.78 -21.05 1.74
C ALA A 352 3.94 -20.24 0.43
N VAL A 353 2.83 -19.72 -0.13
CA VAL A 353 2.83 -18.90 -1.35
C VAL A 353 3.64 -17.62 -1.13
N ARG A 354 3.45 -16.97 0.02
CA ARG A 354 4.19 -15.76 0.39
C ARG A 354 5.68 -16.06 0.56
N ALA A 355 6.05 -17.15 1.21
CA ALA A 355 7.46 -17.53 1.39
C ALA A 355 8.19 -17.77 0.05
N GLU A 356 7.51 -18.34 -0.95
CA GLU A 356 8.09 -18.65 -2.25
C GLU A 356 8.11 -17.43 -3.20
N LEU A 357 7.05 -16.62 -3.21
CA LEU A 357 6.85 -15.57 -4.21
C LEU A 357 7.15 -14.15 -3.72
N MET A 358 7.19 -13.89 -2.41
CA MET A 358 7.54 -12.56 -1.90
C MET A 358 9.06 -12.35 -1.99
N PRO A 359 9.51 -11.15 -2.42
CA PRO A 359 10.92 -10.81 -2.33
C PRO A 359 11.33 -10.88 -0.85
N LYS A 360 12.29 -11.75 -0.51
CA LYS A 360 12.87 -11.80 0.84
C LYS A 360 13.32 -10.39 1.18
N SER A 361 12.75 -9.80 2.22
CA SER A 361 13.29 -8.58 2.81
C SER A 361 14.77 -8.87 3.07
N ALA A 362 15.65 -8.03 2.53
CA ALA A 362 17.06 -8.08 2.92
C ALA A 362 17.09 -7.82 4.42
N GLU A 363 17.21 -8.88 5.22
CA GLU A 363 17.54 -8.72 6.63
C GLU A 363 18.84 -7.93 6.70
N PRO A 364 18.94 -6.88 7.53
CA PRO A 364 20.19 -6.21 7.72
C PRO A 364 21.17 -7.24 8.29
N GLU A 365 22.17 -7.62 7.50
CA GLU A 365 23.33 -8.35 8.01
C GLU A 365 23.88 -7.56 9.19
N MET A 366 23.62 -8.07 10.40
CA MET A 366 24.32 -7.58 11.58
C MET A 366 25.80 -7.88 11.34
N PRO A 367 26.70 -6.88 11.36
CA PRO A 367 28.10 -7.15 11.13
C PRO A 367 28.59 -8.13 12.19
N GLU A 368 29.03 -9.29 11.70
CA GLU A 368 29.67 -10.34 12.46
C GLU A 368 30.82 -9.73 13.25
N SER A 369 30.73 -9.77 14.59
CA SER A 369 31.80 -9.33 15.47
C SER A 369 32.99 -10.27 15.29
N ALA A 370 33.98 -9.83 14.53
CA ALA A 370 35.24 -10.54 14.39
C ALA A 370 36.04 -10.51 15.71
N PRO A 371 36.87 -11.54 15.98
CA PRO A 371 37.38 -11.87 17.31
C PRO A 371 38.55 -10.97 17.72
N GLY A 372 38.70 -10.78 19.04
CA GLY A 372 39.78 -10.00 19.63
C GLY A 372 41.15 -10.64 19.49
N GLU A 373 42.16 -9.78 19.35
CA GLU A 373 43.56 -10.07 19.67
C GLU A 373 44.13 -8.93 20.53
N GLY A 374 44.51 -9.28 21.76
CA GLY A 374 45.87 -9.08 22.29
C GLY A 374 46.39 -7.68 22.63
N ASP A 375 46.13 -7.27 23.87
CA ASP A 375 47.07 -6.72 24.88
C ASP A 375 48.24 -5.77 24.47
N SER A 376 48.24 -4.56 25.05
CA SER A 376 49.38 -4.09 25.88
C SER A 376 49.04 -2.81 26.67
N GLY A 377 49.31 -2.82 27.98
CA GLY A 377 49.94 -1.67 28.64
C GLY A 377 49.13 -0.79 29.63
N GLY A 378 48.73 -1.37 30.77
CA GLY A 378 48.84 -0.84 32.14
C GLY A 378 48.53 0.63 32.51
N LYS A 379 47.57 0.82 33.44
CA LYS A 379 47.81 1.23 34.86
C LYS A 379 46.49 1.45 35.61
N ALA A 380 46.33 0.74 36.73
CA ALA A 380 45.43 1.08 37.85
C ALA A 380 46.11 2.19 38.72
N PRO A 381 45.46 2.85 39.71
CA PRO A 381 44.39 2.38 40.64
C PRO A 381 43.25 3.44 40.80
N ALA A 382 42.24 3.40 41.69
CA ALA A 382 42.03 2.77 42.97
C ALA A 382 40.52 2.73 43.33
N THR A 383 40.19 1.81 44.23
CA THR A 383 38.92 1.53 44.94
C THR A 383 38.52 2.57 46.01
N VAL A 384 37.22 2.84 46.19
CA VAL A 384 36.53 3.02 47.50
C VAL A 384 35.02 2.69 47.31
N LYS A 385 34.54 1.49 47.70
CA LYS A 385 33.74 1.14 48.92
C LYS A 385 32.55 2.07 49.28
N GLY A 386 31.34 1.48 49.31
CA GLY A 386 30.07 2.07 49.77
C GLY A 386 29.94 2.24 51.29
N PRO A 387 28.73 2.52 51.81
CA PRO A 387 27.82 1.48 52.35
C PRO A 387 26.34 1.74 51.94
N ALA A 388 25.40 0.79 51.79
CA ALA A 388 24.90 -0.36 52.56
C ALA A 388 23.77 -0.05 53.60
N LYS A 389 22.60 -0.67 53.34
CA LYS A 389 21.43 -1.02 54.21
C LYS A 389 20.49 0.13 54.62
N ALA A 390 19.17 -0.03 54.68
CA ALA A 390 18.39 -1.08 55.36
C ALA A 390 16.92 -1.19 54.90
N GLU A 391 16.32 -2.35 55.18
CA GLU A 391 14.91 -2.77 54.98
C GLU A 391 13.90 -1.96 55.83
N THR A 392 12.62 -1.91 55.41
CA THR A 392 11.50 -2.50 56.18
C THR A 392 10.16 -2.43 55.43
N ALA A 393 9.38 -3.50 55.61
CA ALA A 393 8.03 -3.70 55.11
C ALA A 393 6.96 -3.00 55.97
N SER A 394 5.79 -2.72 55.39
CA SER A 394 4.47 -2.90 56.05
C SER A 394 3.30 -2.49 55.12
N GLN A 395 2.39 -3.43 54.87
CA GLN A 395 0.97 -3.13 54.60
C GLN A 395 0.25 -2.88 55.95
N PRO A 396 -0.93 -2.23 55.96
CA PRO A 396 -2.20 -2.99 56.05
C PRO A 396 -3.43 -2.22 55.43
N PRO A 397 -4.71 -2.55 55.71
CA PRO A 397 -5.43 -3.76 55.29
C PRO A 397 -6.80 -3.46 54.61
N ARG A 398 -7.51 -4.53 54.21
CA ARG A 398 -8.89 -4.58 53.73
C ARG A 398 -9.92 -4.54 54.87
N GLU A 399 -11.08 -3.93 54.61
CA GLU A 399 -12.41 -4.16 55.23
C GLU A 399 -13.46 -3.89 54.13
N ALA A 400 -14.74 -4.26 54.21
CA ALA A 400 -15.48 -5.49 54.47
C ALA A 400 -16.93 -5.17 54.05
N ASP A 401 -17.71 -6.19 53.70
CA ASP A 401 -19.11 -6.12 53.28
C ASP A 401 -20.06 -5.28 54.16
N SER A 402 -21.06 -4.65 53.53
CA SER A 402 -22.40 -4.52 54.14
C SER A 402 -23.52 -4.57 53.09
N LYS A 403 -24.55 -5.35 53.43
CA LYS A 403 -25.80 -5.57 52.69
C LYS A 403 -26.86 -4.50 53.01
N ALA A 404 -27.80 -4.36 52.07
CA ALA A 404 -29.25 -4.15 52.22
C ALA A 404 -29.84 -2.72 52.42
N ALA A 405 -30.66 -2.30 51.44
CA ALA A 405 -32.04 -1.75 51.54
C ALA A 405 -32.50 -1.39 50.10
N ALA A 406 -33.49 -2.04 49.47
CA ALA A 406 -34.94 -1.88 49.64
C ALA A 406 -35.48 -0.48 49.23
N GLY A 407 -36.26 -0.44 48.15
CA GLY A 407 -37.45 0.43 48.04
C GLY A 407 -37.52 1.46 46.90
N ALA A 408 -38.58 1.31 46.09
CA ALA A 408 -39.18 2.20 45.09
C ALA A 408 -38.71 2.05 43.63
#